data_AF-A0A150WE49-F1
#
_entry.id   AF-A0A150WE49-F1
#
_cell.length_a   1.000
_cell.length_b   1.000
_cell.length_c   1.000
_cell.angle_alpha   90.00
_cell.angle_beta   90.00
_cell.angle_gamma   90.00
#
_symmetry.space_group_name_H-M   'P 1'
#
loop_
_entity.id
_entity.type
_entity.pdbx_description
1 polymer ?
#
loop_
_entity_poly.entity_id
_entity_poly.type
_entity_poly.pdbx_seq_one_letter_code
_entity_poly.pdbx_strand_id
1 'polypeptide(L)'
;MKLFVFLFAFISITITDAKADRAEGLASRMQEADGKTFAVMGPNCFATAMKVSGVTSSYRGMDAKEFAVIQKNFCHKIDQPQPGDIGVFETPGFGFIHAYVFVSSDTGMQKPGVDYNGKTPISFQSLESINYTYLASPECRRYSKDISECMNAHYYVRCENYVRHLRKINPVLEDQVQAIEKSMDLLLEGDNWGPSQVRLSQQVQEQVLQLRGLMPTEENSSWQKFVRARQVSLEKQAQFFMLKSQ
;
A
#
# COMPACT_ATOMS: atom_id res chain seq x y z
N MET A 1 -47.17 16.84 26.36
CA MET A 1 -46.26 15.70 26.08
C MET A 1 -46.13 15.51 24.56
N LYS A 2 -45.28 16.28 23.87
CA LYS A 2 -44.93 16.09 22.45
C LYS A 2 -43.57 16.77 22.18
N LEU A 3 -42.47 16.04 22.32
CA LEU A 3 -41.14 16.50 21.90
C LEU A 3 -40.16 15.32 21.77
N PHE A 4 -40.29 14.46 20.75
CA PHE A 4 -39.28 13.43 20.43
C PHE A 4 -39.50 12.84 19.01
N VAL A 5 -39.30 13.63 17.94
CA VAL A 5 -39.34 13.08 16.55
C VAL A 5 -38.29 13.68 15.59
N PHE A 6 -37.45 14.65 15.99
CA PHE A 6 -36.58 15.36 15.03
C PHE A 6 -35.11 14.89 14.94
N LEU A 7 -34.69 13.81 15.61
CA LEU A 7 -33.28 13.41 15.65
C LEU A 7 -32.85 12.26 14.70
N PHE A 8 -33.78 11.60 14.00
CA PHE A 8 -33.44 10.46 13.14
C PHE A 8 -33.20 10.82 11.67
N ALA A 9 -33.66 11.97 11.17
CA ALA A 9 -33.51 12.34 9.77
C ALA A 9 -32.10 12.89 9.42
N PHE A 10 -31.37 13.46 10.39
CA PHE A 10 -30.03 14.01 10.14
C PHE A 10 -28.90 12.97 10.17
N ILE A 11 -29.12 11.81 10.80
CA ILE A 11 -28.12 10.73 10.88
C ILE A 11 -28.11 9.90 9.58
N SER A 12 -29.25 9.77 8.90
CA SER A 12 -29.33 9.01 7.65
C SER A 12 -28.68 9.72 6.45
N ILE A 13 -28.65 11.06 6.43
CA ILE A 13 -28.05 11.82 5.33
C ILE A 13 -26.51 11.70 5.38
N THR A 14 -25.89 11.84 6.56
CA THR A 14 -24.43 11.83 6.71
C THR A 14 -23.77 10.48 6.40
N ILE A 15 -24.46 9.36 6.64
CA ILE A 15 -23.92 8.01 6.34
C ILE A 15 -23.94 7.72 4.83
N THR A 16 -24.90 8.30 4.11
CA THR A 16 -25.05 8.09 2.66
C THR A 16 -23.97 8.86 1.90
N ASP A 17 -23.68 10.10 2.32
CA ASP A 17 -22.65 10.95 1.74
C ASP A 17 -21.24 10.38 1.95
N ALA A 18 -20.92 9.89 3.16
CA ALA A 18 -19.60 9.32 3.45
C ALA A 18 -19.30 8.03 2.66
N LYS A 19 -20.33 7.27 2.28
CA LYS A 19 -20.19 6.09 1.41
C LYS A 19 -19.99 6.48 -0.06
N ALA A 20 -20.70 7.51 -0.51
CA ALA A 20 -20.56 8.04 -1.86
C ALA A 20 -19.15 8.62 -2.08
N ASP A 21 -18.66 9.46 -1.16
CA ASP A 21 -17.30 10.03 -1.20
C ASP A 21 -16.20 8.96 -1.27
N ARG A 22 -16.40 7.85 -0.52
CA ARG A 22 -15.46 6.73 -0.53
C ARG A 22 -15.47 6.00 -1.87
N ALA A 23 -16.64 5.80 -2.47
CA ALA A 23 -16.80 5.13 -3.76
C ALA A 23 -16.24 5.98 -4.92
N GLU A 24 -16.54 7.28 -4.96
CA GLU A 24 -16.01 8.20 -5.97
C GLU A 24 -14.49 8.31 -5.89
N GLY A 25 -13.95 8.46 -4.67
CA GLY A 25 -12.51 8.47 -4.46
C GLY A 25 -11.83 7.18 -4.90
N LEU A 26 -12.47 6.02 -4.71
CA LEU A 26 -11.92 4.73 -5.15
C LEU A 26 -11.90 4.61 -6.68
N ALA A 27 -13.01 4.94 -7.34
CA ALA A 27 -13.11 4.85 -8.80
C ALA A 27 -12.05 5.73 -9.47
N SER A 28 -11.87 6.96 -9.00
CA SER A 28 -10.82 7.87 -9.51
C SER A 28 -9.42 7.29 -9.34
N ARG A 29 -9.10 6.72 -8.17
CA ARG A 29 -7.79 6.09 -7.93
C ARG A 29 -7.56 4.84 -8.79
N MET A 30 -8.59 4.04 -9.02
CA MET A 30 -8.50 2.88 -9.92
C MET A 30 -8.27 3.32 -11.37
N GLN A 31 -8.98 4.34 -11.83
CA GLN A 31 -8.79 4.90 -13.17
C GLN A 31 -7.38 5.50 -13.34
N GLU A 32 -6.84 6.17 -12.32
CA GLU A 32 -5.46 6.66 -12.32
C GLU A 32 -4.43 5.53 -12.37
N ALA A 33 -4.73 4.41 -11.71
CA ALA A 33 -3.81 3.28 -11.58
C ALA A 33 -3.77 2.39 -12.82
N ASP A 34 -4.90 2.18 -13.48
CA ASP A 34 -5.02 1.19 -14.55
C ASP A 34 -4.07 1.48 -15.72
N GLY A 35 -3.33 0.46 -16.16
CA GLY A 35 -2.31 0.56 -17.20
C GLY A 35 -1.04 1.33 -16.80
N LYS A 36 -0.98 1.92 -15.59
CA LYS A 36 0.18 2.70 -15.16
C LYS A 36 1.43 1.83 -15.08
N THR A 37 2.48 2.30 -15.74
CA THR A 37 3.84 1.76 -15.67
C THR A 37 4.78 2.84 -15.15
N PHE A 38 6.00 2.45 -14.81
CA PHE A 38 6.97 3.32 -14.15
C PHE A 38 8.31 3.24 -14.87
N ALA A 39 9.13 4.28 -14.69
CA ALA A 39 10.44 4.37 -15.33
C ALA A 39 11.49 3.47 -14.66
N VAL A 40 11.23 3.07 -13.42
CA VAL A 40 12.16 2.40 -12.51
C VAL A 40 11.43 1.36 -11.66
N MET A 41 12.17 0.51 -10.93
CA MET A 41 11.57 -0.48 -10.02
C MET A 41 10.63 0.20 -9.01
N GLY A 42 9.35 -0.16 -9.08
CA GLY A 42 8.29 0.38 -8.23
C GLY A 42 7.01 0.63 -9.02
N PRO A 43 5.87 0.86 -8.33
CA PRO A 43 5.48 0.23 -7.09
C PRO A 43 5.61 -1.31 -7.20
N ASN A 44 5.58 -1.99 -6.06
CA ASN A 44 5.26 -3.42 -6.03
C ASN A 44 3.77 -3.61 -5.67
N CYS A 45 3.32 -4.86 -5.62
CA CYS A 45 1.93 -5.19 -5.30
C CYS A 45 1.44 -4.57 -3.98
N PHE A 46 2.25 -4.53 -2.92
CA PHE A 46 1.91 -3.92 -1.63
C PHE A 46 1.65 -2.42 -1.75
N ALA A 47 2.58 -1.70 -2.39
CA ALA A 47 2.46 -0.26 -2.59
C ALA A 47 1.25 0.10 -3.47
N THR A 48 1.04 -0.63 -4.56
CA THR A 48 -0.15 -0.47 -5.42
C THR A 48 -1.43 -0.67 -4.63
N ALA A 49 -1.55 -1.78 -3.88
CA ALA A 49 -2.74 -2.06 -3.10
C ALA A 49 -3.02 -0.98 -2.06
N MET A 50 -1.98 -0.51 -1.35
CA MET A 50 -2.10 0.52 -0.32
C MET A 50 -2.49 1.89 -0.90
N LYS A 51 -1.92 2.29 -2.05
CA LYS A 51 -2.24 3.56 -2.72
C LYS A 51 -3.66 3.57 -3.26
N VAL A 52 -4.05 2.54 -4.02
CA VAL A 52 -5.38 2.47 -4.65
C VAL A 52 -6.49 2.37 -3.60
N SER A 53 -6.24 1.63 -2.51
CA SER A 53 -7.17 1.53 -1.37
C SER A 53 -7.25 2.81 -0.52
N GLY A 54 -6.43 3.82 -0.80
CA GLY A 54 -6.42 5.10 -0.09
C GLY A 54 -5.73 5.06 1.29
N VAL A 55 -4.94 4.04 1.54
CA VAL A 55 -4.17 3.85 2.78
C VAL A 55 -2.91 4.71 2.77
N THR A 56 -2.20 4.74 1.64
CA THR A 56 -1.04 5.62 1.37
C THR A 56 -1.38 6.67 0.31
N SER A 57 -0.61 7.75 0.28
CA SER A 57 -0.70 8.80 -0.76
C SER A 57 0.18 8.53 -1.97
N SER A 58 1.10 7.57 -1.93
CA SER A 58 2.15 7.39 -2.94
C SER A 58 2.28 5.94 -3.43
N TYR A 59 2.81 5.80 -4.64
CA TYR A 59 3.22 4.53 -5.28
C TYR A 59 4.66 4.11 -4.94
N ARG A 60 5.33 4.75 -3.98
CA ARG A 60 6.69 4.35 -3.59
C ARG A 60 6.75 2.86 -3.23
N GLY A 61 7.88 2.22 -3.51
CA GLY A 61 8.11 0.84 -3.09
C GLY A 61 7.88 0.65 -1.59
N MET A 62 7.23 -0.47 -1.24
CA MET A 62 6.92 -0.86 0.13
C MET A 62 7.42 -2.27 0.38
N ASP A 63 8.33 -2.46 1.34
CA ASP A 63 8.79 -3.80 1.67
C ASP A 63 7.77 -4.59 2.51
N ALA A 64 7.94 -5.91 2.58
CA ALA A 64 7.03 -6.79 3.31
C ALA A 64 6.99 -6.48 4.82
N LYS A 65 8.07 -5.93 5.41
CA LYS A 65 8.11 -5.58 6.84
C LYS A 65 7.28 -4.34 7.11
N GLU A 66 7.37 -3.32 6.25
CA GLU A 66 6.50 -2.16 6.33
C GLU A 66 5.03 -2.55 6.15
N PHE A 67 4.72 -3.35 5.11
CA PHE A 67 3.36 -3.84 4.87
C PHE A 67 2.80 -4.58 6.09
N ALA A 68 3.60 -5.47 6.70
CA ALA A 68 3.24 -6.21 7.91
C ALA A 68 2.85 -5.28 9.07
N VAL A 69 3.65 -4.22 9.30
CA VAL A 69 3.41 -3.30 10.40
C VAL A 69 2.18 -2.42 10.12
N ILE A 70 1.97 -2.00 8.87
CA ILE A 70 0.74 -1.28 8.50
C ILE A 70 -0.48 -2.17 8.74
N GLN A 71 -0.46 -3.39 8.22
CA GLN A 71 -1.57 -4.33 8.37
C GLN A 71 -1.91 -4.58 9.84
N LYS A 72 -0.90 -4.79 10.68
CA LYS A 72 -1.08 -5.06 12.10
C LYS A 72 -1.70 -3.90 12.88
N ASN A 73 -1.41 -2.65 12.51
CA ASN A 73 -1.79 -1.49 13.31
C ASN A 73 -2.95 -0.69 12.73
N PHE A 74 -3.17 -0.75 11.42
CA PHE A 74 -4.16 0.09 10.72
C PHE A 74 -5.20 -0.71 9.96
N CYS A 75 -5.15 -2.04 10.02
CA CYS A 75 -6.09 -2.88 9.30
C CYS A 75 -6.72 -3.92 10.22
N HIS A 76 -7.92 -4.35 9.84
CA HIS A 76 -8.59 -5.49 10.45
C HIS A 76 -8.96 -6.51 9.37
N LYS A 77 -8.93 -7.80 9.71
CA LYS A 77 -9.39 -8.87 8.82
C LYS A 77 -10.90 -8.79 8.65
N ILE A 78 -11.37 -9.11 7.46
CA ILE A 78 -12.79 -9.10 7.10
C ILE A 78 -13.16 -10.37 6.32
N ASP A 79 -14.39 -10.83 6.49
CA ASP A 79 -14.91 -12.01 5.79
C ASP A 79 -15.70 -11.64 4.52
N GLN A 80 -16.27 -10.43 4.50
CA GLN A 80 -17.07 -9.91 3.39
C GLN A 80 -16.37 -8.69 2.79
N PRO A 81 -15.51 -8.88 1.76
CA PRO A 81 -14.80 -7.78 1.14
C PRO A 81 -15.76 -6.85 0.39
N GLN A 82 -15.41 -5.57 0.40
CA GLN A 82 -16.05 -4.51 -0.37
C GLN A 82 -15.01 -3.90 -1.33
N PRO A 83 -15.46 -3.23 -2.41
CA PRO A 83 -14.54 -2.55 -3.31
C PRO A 83 -13.59 -1.64 -2.54
N GLY A 84 -12.28 -1.79 -2.79
CA GLY A 84 -11.23 -1.04 -2.12
C GLY A 84 -10.63 -1.72 -0.88
N ASP A 85 -11.15 -2.86 -0.44
CA ASP A 85 -10.46 -3.70 0.53
C ASP A 85 -9.28 -4.44 -0.12
N ILE A 86 -8.32 -4.88 0.70
CA ILE A 86 -7.08 -5.48 0.20
C ILE A 86 -7.13 -6.99 0.40
N GLY A 87 -7.00 -7.75 -0.69
CA GLY A 87 -6.74 -9.18 -0.64
C GLY A 87 -5.25 -9.45 -0.45
N VAL A 88 -4.90 -10.37 0.44
CA VAL A 88 -3.52 -10.64 0.86
C VAL A 88 -3.22 -12.12 0.75
N PHE A 89 -2.06 -12.44 0.15
CA PHE A 89 -1.47 -13.77 0.18
C PHE A 89 -0.24 -13.79 1.08
N GLU A 90 -0.21 -14.75 1.99
CA GLU A 90 0.85 -14.91 2.99
C GLU A 90 1.24 -16.38 3.09
N THR A 91 2.55 -16.68 3.09
CA THR A 91 3.04 -18.01 3.46
C THR A 91 3.17 -18.03 4.99
N PRO A 92 2.40 -18.87 5.71
CA PRO A 92 2.43 -18.91 7.17
C PRO A 92 3.86 -19.13 7.70
N GLY A 93 4.33 -18.22 8.56
CA GLY A 93 5.66 -18.29 9.15
C GLY A 93 6.83 -17.78 8.28
N PHE A 94 6.60 -17.45 7.01
CA PHE A 94 7.63 -16.93 6.10
C PHE A 94 7.40 -15.46 5.73
N GLY A 95 6.17 -15.09 5.35
CA GLY A 95 5.81 -13.69 5.11
C GLY A 95 4.84 -13.46 3.95
N PHE A 96 4.65 -12.17 3.64
CA PHE A 96 3.75 -11.69 2.60
C PHE A 96 4.31 -11.94 1.20
N ILE A 97 3.44 -12.44 0.32
CA ILE A 97 3.80 -12.80 -1.05
C ILE A 97 3.24 -11.78 -2.03
N HIS A 98 1.96 -11.44 -1.86
CA HIS A 98 1.24 -10.61 -2.81
C HIS A 98 0.05 -9.90 -2.15
N ALA A 99 -0.34 -8.77 -2.72
CA ALA A 99 -1.55 -8.04 -2.35
C ALA A 99 -2.23 -7.44 -3.58
N TYR A 100 -3.56 -7.39 -3.54
CA TYR A 100 -4.38 -6.80 -4.59
C TYR A 100 -5.56 -6.02 -3.98
N VAL A 101 -6.17 -5.14 -4.76
CA VAL A 101 -7.40 -4.44 -4.37
C VAL A 101 -8.60 -5.21 -4.88
N PHE A 102 -9.52 -5.56 -3.99
CA PHE A 102 -10.80 -6.16 -4.34
C PHE A 102 -11.67 -5.12 -5.07
N VAL A 103 -12.19 -5.47 -6.25
CA VAL A 103 -13.03 -4.58 -7.07
C VAL A 103 -14.48 -5.07 -7.10
N SER A 104 -14.67 -6.36 -7.32
CA SER A 104 -15.97 -7.04 -7.38
C SER A 104 -15.78 -8.52 -6.99
N SER A 105 -16.88 -9.28 -6.98
CA SER A 105 -16.87 -10.73 -6.67
C SER A 105 -15.98 -11.57 -7.58
N ASP A 106 -15.62 -11.07 -8.75
CA ASP A 106 -14.83 -11.77 -9.76
C ASP A 106 -13.57 -11.01 -10.21
N THR A 107 -13.39 -9.75 -9.79
CA THR A 107 -12.32 -8.89 -10.29
C THR A 107 -11.49 -8.29 -9.15
N GLY A 108 -10.17 -8.30 -9.32
CA GLY A 108 -9.20 -7.60 -8.49
C GLY A 108 -8.29 -6.71 -9.34
N MET A 109 -7.76 -5.64 -8.75
CA MET A 109 -6.69 -4.82 -9.34
C MET A 109 -5.37 -5.15 -8.65
N GLN A 110 -4.35 -5.47 -9.44
CA GLN A 110 -3.03 -5.81 -8.92
C GLN A 110 -1.90 -5.27 -9.81
N LYS A 111 -0.70 -5.24 -9.24
CA LYS A 111 0.54 -5.18 -10.00
C LYS A 111 1.25 -6.53 -9.88
N PRO A 112 1.25 -7.36 -10.93
CA PRO A 112 1.83 -8.68 -10.83
C PRO A 112 3.36 -8.63 -10.71
N GLY A 113 3.90 -9.51 -9.89
CA GLY A 113 5.34 -9.78 -9.78
C GLY A 113 6.20 -8.64 -9.20
N VAL A 114 7.50 -8.93 -9.10
CA VAL A 114 8.54 -7.94 -8.81
C VAL A 114 9.15 -7.54 -10.15
N ASP A 115 8.79 -6.36 -10.64
CA ASP A 115 9.37 -5.83 -11.86
C ASP A 115 10.47 -4.83 -11.58
N TYR A 116 11.70 -5.26 -11.86
CA TYR A 116 12.93 -4.49 -11.69
C TYR A 116 13.03 -3.27 -12.62
N ASN A 117 12.23 -3.22 -13.69
CA ASN A 117 12.19 -2.13 -14.66
C ASN A 117 10.92 -1.28 -14.57
N GLY A 118 9.96 -1.63 -13.71
CA GLY A 118 8.71 -0.87 -13.53
C GLY A 118 7.72 -0.94 -14.70
N LYS A 119 7.98 -1.73 -15.74
CA LYS A 119 7.18 -1.80 -16.98
C LYS A 119 5.95 -2.70 -16.92
N THR A 120 5.81 -3.50 -15.88
CA THR A 120 4.67 -4.37 -15.64
C THR A 120 3.51 -3.50 -15.18
N PRO A 121 2.45 -3.38 -15.98
CA PRO A 121 1.37 -2.45 -15.69
C PRO A 121 0.57 -2.92 -14.49
N ILE A 122 0.03 -1.96 -13.74
CA ILE A 122 -1.10 -2.22 -12.85
C ILE A 122 -2.30 -2.56 -13.75
N SER A 123 -3.03 -3.61 -13.40
CA SER A 123 -4.15 -4.07 -14.24
C SER A 123 -5.25 -4.72 -13.42
N PHE A 124 -6.45 -4.71 -13.99
CA PHE A 124 -7.55 -5.55 -13.55
C PHE A 124 -7.35 -7.00 -14.03
N GLN A 125 -7.65 -7.95 -13.15
CA GLN A 125 -7.64 -9.38 -13.46
C GLN A 125 -8.76 -10.10 -12.74
N SER A 126 -9.13 -11.27 -13.23
CA SER A 126 -10.07 -12.13 -12.51
C SER A 126 -9.45 -12.61 -11.19
N LEU A 127 -10.27 -12.69 -10.14
CA LEU A 127 -9.84 -13.25 -8.86
C LEU A 127 -9.41 -14.71 -9.00
N GLU A 128 -10.00 -15.46 -9.94
CA GLU A 128 -9.56 -16.81 -10.27
C GLU A 128 -8.10 -16.83 -10.75
N SER A 129 -7.71 -15.94 -11.66
CA SER A 129 -6.34 -15.83 -12.17
C SER A 129 -5.34 -15.41 -11.08
N ILE A 130 -5.73 -14.42 -10.27
CA ILE A 130 -4.96 -13.97 -9.10
C ILE A 130 -4.75 -15.15 -8.14
N ASN A 131 -5.83 -15.83 -7.76
CA ASN A 131 -5.82 -16.97 -6.85
C ASN A 131 -4.96 -18.12 -7.39
N TYR A 132 -5.13 -18.49 -8.66
CA TYR A 132 -4.33 -19.54 -9.30
C TYR A 132 -2.83 -19.25 -9.19
N THR A 133 -2.44 -17.99 -9.34
CA THR A 133 -1.04 -17.56 -9.31
C THR A 133 -0.44 -17.59 -7.91
N TYR A 134 -1.19 -17.15 -6.90
CA TYR A 134 -0.66 -16.85 -5.56
C TYR A 134 -1.15 -17.76 -4.42
N LEU A 135 -2.19 -18.58 -4.61
CA LEU A 135 -2.63 -19.54 -3.59
C LEU A 135 -1.60 -20.65 -3.31
N ALA A 136 -0.70 -20.91 -4.25
CA ALA A 136 0.38 -21.88 -4.11
C ALA A 136 1.63 -21.36 -4.81
N SER A 137 2.82 -21.84 -4.45
CA SER A 137 4.02 -21.54 -5.24
C SER A 137 3.99 -22.30 -6.57
N PRO A 138 4.72 -21.85 -7.61
CA PRO A 138 4.88 -22.60 -8.85
C PRO A 138 5.40 -24.03 -8.61
N GLU A 139 6.31 -24.20 -7.66
CA GLU A 139 6.87 -25.49 -7.27
C GLU A 139 5.80 -26.39 -6.63
N CYS A 140 4.98 -25.84 -5.72
CA CYS A 140 3.88 -26.55 -5.07
C CYS A 140 2.87 -27.06 -6.12
N ARG A 141 2.47 -26.20 -7.06
CA ARG A 141 1.55 -26.59 -8.17
C ARG A 141 2.13 -27.67 -9.08
N ARG A 142 3.44 -27.64 -9.33
CA ARG A 142 4.08 -28.55 -10.30
C ARG A 142 4.44 -29.91 -9.70
N TYR A 143 4.86 -29.94 -8.44
CA TYR A 143 5.52 -31.11 -7.86
C TYR A 143 4.81 -31.70 -6.65
N SER A 144 3.86 -30.98 -6.02
CA SER A 144 3.16 -31.54 -4.86
C SER A 144 2.17 -32.61 -5.28
N LYS A 145 2.11 -33.70 -4.51
CA LYS A 145 1.05 -34.71 -4.63
C LYS A 145 -0.28 -34.20 -4.05
N ASP A 146 -0.20 -33.27 -3.10
CA ASP A 146 -1.33 -32.57 -2.50
C ASP A 146 -0.99 -31.09 -2.37
N ILE A 147 -1.65 -30.25 -3.17
CA ILE A 147 -1.42 -28.80 -3.16
C ILE A 147 -1.79 -28.18 -1.81
N SER A 148 -2.76 -28.76 -1.08
CA SER A 148 -3.27 -28.19 0.17
C SER A 148 -2.20 -28.08 1.27
N GLU A 149 -1.18 -28.94 1.23
CA GLU A 149 -0.07 -28.96 2.20
C GLU A 149 0.88 -27.77 2.04
N CYS A 150 0.88 -27.11 0.88
CA CYS A 150 1.77 -25.98 0.57
C CYS A 150 1.01 -24.75 0.07
N MET A 151 -0.28 -24.64 0.41
CA MET A 151 -1.07 -23.46 0.11
C MET A 151 -0.67 -22.26 0.98
N ASN A 152 -0.66 -21.10 0.36
CA ASN A 152 -0.57 -19.82 1.03
C ASN A 152 -1.92 -19.47 1.66
N ALA A 153 -1.89 -18.78 2.79
CA ALA A 153 -3.09 -18.18 3.36
C ALA A 153 -3.57 -17.04 2.46
N HIS A 154 -4.88 -17.01 2.20
CA HIS A 154 -5.56 -15.92 1.52
C HIS A 154 -6.63 -15.34 2.43
N TYR A 155 -6.61 -14.02 2.63
CA TYR A 155 -7.59 -13.32 3.43
C TYR A 155 -7.71 -11.86 3.00
N TYR A 156 -8.78 -11.20 3.43
CA TYR A 156 -9.02 -9.79 3.15
C TYR A 156 -8.78 -8.94 4.38
N VAL A 157 -8.28 -7.72 4.16
CA VAL A 157 -8.13 -6.70 5.19
C VAL A 157 -8.74 -5.38 4.74
N ARG A 158 -9.36 -4.68 5.70
CA ARG A 158 -9.78 -3.30 5.55
C ARG A 158 -8.88 -2.41 6.36
N CYS A 159 -8.30 -1.43 5.70
CA CYS A 159 -7.31 -0.54 6.29
C CYS A 159 -7.84 0.88 6.43
N GLU A 160 -7.40 1.56 7.48
CA GLU A 160 -7.56 3.00 7.66
C GLU A 160 -6.41 3.76 7.00
N ASN A 161 -6.65 5.01 6.62
CA ASN A 161 -5.60 5.90 6.17
C ASN A 161 -4.68 6.25 7.35
N TYR A 162 -3.47 5.71 7.38
CA TYR A 162 -2.54 5.91 8.52
C TYR A 162 -1.94 7.31 8.57
N VAL A 163 -1.93 8.06 7.46
CA VAL A 163 -1.33 9.40 7.41
C VAL A 163 -2.06 10.35 8.37
N ARG A 164 -3.39 10.22 8.48
CA ARG A 164 -4.18 10.96 9.48
C ARG A 164 -3.81 10.62 10.93
N HIS A 165 -3.30 9.42 11.17
CA HIS A 165 -2.85 9.00 12.50
C HIS A 165 -1.46 9.53 12.84
N LEU A 166 -0.57 9.73 11.84
CA LEU A 166 0.73 10.40 12.04
C LEU A 166 0.57 11.79 12.66
N ARG A 167 -0.41 12.56 12.17
CA ARG A 167 -0.73 13.90 12.67
C ARG A 167 -0.96 13.95 14.18
N LYS A 168 -1.63 12.93 14.72
CA LYS A 168 -1.98 12.85 16.15
C LYS A 168 -0.75 12.64 17.03
N ILE A 169 0.30 12.06 16.48
CA ILE A 169 1.54 11.76 17.20
C ILE A 169 2.47 12.97 17.13
N ASN A 170 2.72 13.43 15.91
CA ASN A 170 3.59 14.56 15.65
C ASN A 170 3.16 15.20 14.32
N PRO A 171 2.57 16.40 14.34
CA PRO A 171 2.14 17.09 13.11
C PRO A 171 3.27 17.25 12.08
N VAL A 172 4.51 17.47 12.55
CA VAL A 172 5.68 17.61 11.68
C VAL A 172 6.01 16.30 10.95
N LEU A 173 5.71 15.16 11.57
CA LEU A 173 5.98 13.85 10.98
C LEU A 173 5.05 13.58 9.79
N GLU A 174 3.78 14.01 9.85
CA GLU A 174 2.87 13.91 8.71
C GLU A 174 3.41 14.68 7.51
N ASP A 175 3.72 15.96 7.70
CA ASP A 175 4.18 16.85 6.63
C ASP A 175 5.47 16.33 5.99
N GLN A 176 6.43 15.87 6.80
CA GLN A 176 7.68 15.32 6.28
C GLN A 176 7.48 14.00 5.52
N VAL A 177 6.64 13.11 6.04
CA VAL A 177 6.35 11.85 5.37
C VAL A 177 5.64 12.09 4.03
N GLN A 178 4.68 13.01 3.98
CA GLN A 178 4.00 13.38 2.74
C GLN A 178 4.98 14.03 1.73
N ALA A 179 5.88 14.90 2.20
CA ALA A 179 6.89 15.52 1.36
C ALA A 179 7.84 14.48 0.73
N ILE A 180 8.29 13.50 1.52
CA ILE A 180 9.15 12.40 1.03
C ILE A 180 8.39 11.54 0.01
N GLU A 181 7.15 11.15 0.32
CA GLU A 181 6.32 10.36 -0.58
C GLU A 181 6.11 11.06 -1.93
N LYS A 182 5.80 12.36 -1.90
CA LYS A 182 5.66 13.17 -3.12
C LYS A 182 6.95 13.19 -3.94
N SER A 183 8.09 13.40 -3.30
CA SER A 183 9.39 13.38 -3.98
C SER A 183 9.71 12.00 -4.58
N MET A 184 9.33 10.92 -3.91
CA MET A 184 9.50 9.55 -4.43
C MET A 184 8.59 9.26 -5.62
N ASP A 185 7.34 9.72 -5.61
CA ASP A 185 6.45 9.59 -6.77
C ASP A 185 7.03 10.31 -7.99
N LEU A 186 7.58 11.51 -7.81
CA LEU A 186 8.28 12.25 -8.86
C LEU A 186 9.49 11.49 -9.42
N LEU A 187 10.22 10.75 -8.56
CA LEU A 187 11.33 9.89 -9.00
C LEU A 187 10.85 8.64 -9.75
N LEU A 188 9.71 8.06 -9.34
CA LEU A 188 9.12 6.89 -9.99
C LEU A 188 8.58 7.20 -11.40
N GLU A 189 7.98 8.37 -11.55
CA GLU A 189 7.37 8.85 -12.80
C GLU A 189 8.39 9.54 -13.72
N GLY A 190 9.62 9.74 -13.26
CA GLY A 190 10.67 10.39 -14.04
C GLY A 190 11.19 9.51 -15.17
N ASP A 191 10.78 9.78 -16.41
CA ASP A 191 11.21 9.03 -17.60
C ASP A 191 12.68 9.24 -17.99
N ASN A 192 13.28 10.37 -17.61
CA ASN A 192 14.66 10.72 -17.95
C ASN A 192 15.48 10.94 -16.68
N TRP A 193 16.35 9.98 -16.36
CA TRP A 193 17.28 10.08 -15.24
C TRP A 193 18.44 11.00 -15.59
N GLY A 194 18.31 12.28 -15.21
CA GLY A 194 19.33 13.31 -15.39
C GLY A 194 19.70 14.02 -14.09
N PRO A 195 20.48 15.12 -14.17
CA PRO A 195 20.97 15.84 -12.98
C PRO A 195 19.88 16.28 -12.00
N SER A 196 18.67 16.57 -12.48
CA SER A 196 17.51 16.90 -11.63
C SER A 196 17.06 15.71 -10.77
N GLN A 197 16.99 14.51 -11.33
CA GLN A 197 16.56 13.28 -10.65
C GLN A 197 17.62 12.85 -9.64
N VAL A 198 18.91 13.02 -9.98
CA VAL A 198 20.01 12.78 -9.03
C VAL A 198 19.90 13.70 -7.82
N ARG A 199 19.71 15.01 -8.03
CA ARG A 199 19.51 15.97 -6.93
C ARG A 199 18.27 15.64 -6.10
N LEU A 200 17.17 15.26 -6.74
CA LEU A 200 15.95 14.87 -6.03
C LEU A 200 16.14 13.58 -5.22
N SER A 201 16.87 12.59 -5.76
CA SER A 201 17.24 11.37 -5.04
C SER A 201 18.10 11.66 -3.80
N GLN A 202 19.09 12.55 -3.92
CA GLN A 202 19.91 13.01 -2.79
C GLN A 202 19.05 13.73 -1.74
N GLN A 203 18.15 14.63 -2.17
CA GLN A 203 17.22 15.31 -1.27
C GLN A 203 16.33 14.31 -0.53
N VAL A 204 15.78 13.30 -1.21
CA VAL A 204 14.98 12.24 -0.58
C VAL A 204 15.80 11.50 0.47
N GLN A 205 17.06 11.18 0.19
CA GLN A 205 17.95 10.53 1.16
C GLN A 205 18.18 11.40 2.40
N GLU A 206 18.43 12.70 2.24
CA GLU A 206 18.59 13.65 3.35
C GLU A 206 17.31 13.75 4.19
N GLN A 207 16.15 13.86 3.55
CA GLN A 207 14.85 13.89 4.24
C GLN A 207 14.59 12.61 5.04
N VAL A 208 14.93 11.44 4.49
CA VAL A 208 14.82 10.16 5.18
C VAL A 208 15.77 10.06 6.38
N LEU A 209 16.97 10.64 6.29
CA LEU A 209 17.89 10.73 7.43
C LEU A 209 17.35 11.67 8.51
N GLN A 210 16.73 12.78 8.15
CA GLN A 210 16.11 13.72 9.10
C GLN A 210 14.96 13.08 9.89
N LEU A 211 14.18 12.18 9.26
CA LEU A 211 13.13 11.42 9.96
C LEU A 211 13.66 10.62 11.16
N ARG A 212 14.93 10.18 11.14
CA ARG A 212 15.56 9.46 12.27
C ARG A 212 15.56 10.28 13.54
N GLY A 213 15.79 11.60 13.42
CA GLY A 213 15.87 12.52 14.55
C GLY A 213 14.51 12.88 15.16
N LEU A 214 13.42 12.56 14.47
CA LEU A 214 12.05 12.84 14.94
C LEU A 214 11.36 11.62 15.58
N MET A 215 12.07 10.49 15.66
CA MET A 215 11.54 9.30 16.29
C MET A 215 11.46 9.49 17.80
N PRO A 216 10.34 9.07 18.46
CA PRO A 216 10.28 9.01 19.91
C PRO A 216 11.45 8.17 20.46
N THR A 217 11.94 8.45 21.66
CA THR A 217 13.08 7.74 22.26
C THR A 217 12.68 6.46 23.01
N GLU A 218 11.40 6.22 23.30
CA GLU A 218 10.93 5.06 24.07
C GLU A 218 10.78 3.77 23.24
N GLU A 219 11.84 2.95 23.21
CA GLU A 219 12.13 1.80 22.31
C GLU A 219 11.06 0.70 22.05
N ASN A 220 9.84 0.76 22.60
CA ASN A 220 8.91 -0.38 22.54
C ASN A 220 7.47 -0.12 22.07
N SER A 221 7.14 1.07 21.61
CA SER A 221 5.79 1.31 21.06
C SER A 221 5.60 0.64 19.69
N SER A 222 4.37 0.20 19.38
CA SER A 222 4.00 -0.29 18.04
C SER A 222 4.27 0.76 16.95
N TRP A 223 4.23 2.04 17.34
CA TRP A 223 4.51 3.19 16.51
C TRP A 223 5.96 3.32 16.08
N GLN A 224 6.91 3.13 16.99
CA GLN A 224 8.31 3.11 16.58
C GLN A 224 8.62 1.96 15.63
N LYS A 225 8.00 0.79 15.84
CA LYS A 225 8.14 -0.33 14.90
C LYS A 225 7.64 0.06 13.51
N PHE A 226 6.53 0.82 13.45
CA PHE A 226 6.01 1.37 12.20
C PHE A 226 6.97 2.38 11.55
N VAL A 227 7.36 3.43 12.28
CA VAL A 227 8.24 4.48 11.73
C VAL A 227 9.58 3.88 11.32
N ARG A 228 10.13 2.94 12.09
CA ARG A 228 11.37 2.23 11.75
C ARG A 228 11.24 1.36 10.51
N ALA A 229 10.19 0.55 10.40
CA ALA A 229 9.97 -0.29 9.22
C ALA A 229 9.80 0.57 7.96
N ARG A 230 9.04 1.65 8.06
CA ARG A 230 8.89 2.65 7.02
C ARG A 230 10.21 3.28 6.63
N GLN A 231 10.99 3.76 7.60
CA GLN A 231 12.30 4.36 7.36
C GLN A 231 13.22 3.40 6.61
N VAL A 232 13.29 2.13 7.03
CA VAL A 232 14.09 1.09 6.34
C VAL A 232 13.59 0.87 4.91
N SER A 233 12.28 0.85 4.69
CA SER A 233 11.71 0.74 3.33
C SER A 233 12.07 1.95 2.46
N LEU A 234 11.98 3.16 3.02
CA LEU A 234 12.36 4.41 2.33
C LEU A 234 13.85 4.42 1.97
N GLU A 235 14.72 3.99 2.87
CA GLU A 235 16.16 3.89 2.64
C GLU A 235 16.50 2.93 1.49
N LYS A 236 15.86 1.75 1.46
CA LYS A 236 16.04 0.79 0.36
C LYS A 236 15.63 1.37 -0.99
N GLN A 237 14.48 2.07 -1.03
CA GLN A 237 14.01 2.70 -2.26
C GLN A 237 14.96 3.82 -2.71
N ALA A 238 15.43 4.65 -1.78
CA ALA A 238 16.40 5.71 -2.07
C ALA A 238 17.74 5.16 -2.57
N GLN A 239 18.25 4.08 -1.96
CA GLN A 239 19.46 3.39 -2.44
C GLN A 239 19.30 2.87 -3.86
N PHE A 240 18.12 2.33 -4.19
CA PHE A 240 17.84 1.87 -5.54
C PHE A 240 17.88 3.01 -6.58
N PHE A 241 17.27 4.15 -6.25
CA PHE A 241 17.35 5.36 -7.09
C PHE A 241 18.78 5.82 -7.33
N MET A 242 19.64 5.75 -6.30
CA MET A 242 21.06 6.07 -6.44
C MET A 242 21.80 5.10 -7.39
N LEU A 243 21.51 3.79 -7.32
CA LEU A 243 22.12 2.82 -8.23
C LEU A 243 21.74 3.05 -9.70
N LYS A 244 20.55 3.60 -9.97
CA LYS A 244 20.14 3.99 -11.34
C LYS A 244 20.81 5.26 -11.85
N SER A 245 21.36 6.09 -10.95
CA SER A 245 22.03 7.34 -11.30
C SER A 245 23.52 7.21 -11.63
N GLN A 246 24.10 6.01 -11.45
CA GLN A 246 25.48 5.67 -11.76
C GLN A 246 25.57 5.06 -13.16
#